data_AF-A0A7Y3GVA5-F1
#
_entry.id   AF-A0A7Y3GVA5-F1
#
_cell.length_a   1.000
_cell.length_b   1.000
_cell.length_c   1.000
_cell.angle_alpha   90.00
_cell.angle_beta   90.00
_cell.angle_gamma   90.00
#
_symmetry.space_group_name_H-M   'P 1'
#
loop_
_entity.id
_entity.type
_entity.pdbx_description
1 polymer ?
#
loop_
_entity_poly.entity_id
_entity_poly.type
_entity_poly.pdbx_seq_one_letter_code
_entity_poly.pdbx_strand_id
1 'polypeptide(L)'
;LMPLDEQGESRVTQWLMFQMAGIGPMMGQSNVFYRYFPEKIPAAIDRYHNECRRLYEVLDRQLEGREYLCDEYSLADIANWCWVRIHFWGGSRVDGLDNLIAWMARLEARPACQRGIAVPHAVDFKKLEADLETEESSVRSLVTT
;
A
#
# COMPACT_ATOMS: atom_id res chain seq x y z
N LEU A 1 10.01 -2.55 -17.96
CA LEU A 1 8.99 -2.26 -16.93
C LEU A 1 8.37 -0.87 -17.09
N MET A 2 8.87 -0.06 -18.02
CA MET A 2 8.11 1.01 -18.68
C MET A 2 8.04 0.62 -20.16
N PRO A 3 6.87 0.66 -20.82
CA PRO A 3 6.77 0.43 -22.25
C PRO A 3 7.54 1.50 -23.05
N LEU A 4 8.00 1.14 -24.25
CA LEU A 4 8.70 2.07 -25.15
C LEU A 4 7.75 2.80 -26.10
N ASP A 5 6.52 2.30 -26.25
CA ASP A 5 5.49 3.00 -27.00
C ASP A 5 4.83 4.08 -26.12
N GLU A 6 4.54 5.22 -26.74
CA GLU A 6 4.00 6.40 -26.04
C GLU A 6 2.70 6.10 -25.28
N GLN A 7 1.86 5.20 -25.83
CA GLN A 7 0.58 4.87 -25.20
C GLN A 7 0.79 4.04 -23.93
N GLY A 8 1.65 3.02 -23.98
CA GLY A 8 2.03 2.21 -22.83
C GLY A 8 2.73 3.02 -21.75
N GLU A 9 3.67 3.88 -22.14
CA GLU A 9 4.36 4.80 -21.22
C GLU A 9 3.36 5.72 -20.52
N SER A 10 2.43 6.31 -21.26
CA SER A 10 1.37 7.16 -20.71
C SER A 10 0.50 6.40 -19.69
N ARG A 11 0.08 5.17 -20.00
CA ARG A 11 -0.75 4.36 -19.09
C ARG A 11 -0.01 4.05 -17.79
N VAL A 12 1.24 3.59 -17.86
CA VAL A 12 2.04 3.31 -16.66
C VAL A 12 2.28 4.58 -15.85
N THR A 13 2.56 5.71 -16.50
CA THR A 13 2.75 7.00 -15.83
C THR A 13 1.50 7.45 -15.08
N GLN A 14 0.31 7.29 -15.66
CA GLN A 14 -0.95 7.60 -14.97
C GLN A 14 -1.11 6.81 -13.67
N TRP A 15 -0.79 5.51 -13.67
CA TRP A 15 -0.86 4.67 -12.47
C TRP A 15 0.24 4.96 -11.45
N LEU A 16 1.41 5.42 -11.90
CA LEU A 16 2.44 5.96 -11.00
C LEU A 16 1.96 7.25 -10.33
N MET A 17 1.32 8.16 -11.07
CA MET A 17 0.76 9.38 -10.49
C MET A 17 -0.41 9.08 -9.55
N PHE A 18 -1.24 8.09 -9.87
CA PHE A 18 -2.28 7.59 -8.96
C PHE A 18 -1.68 7.07 -7.65
N GLN A 19 -0.57 6.34 -7.71
CA GLN A 19 0.13 5.88 -6.52
C GLN A 19 0.69 7.04 -5.69
N MET A 20 1.40 7.96 -6.34
CA MET A 20 2.07 9.09 -5.70
C MET A 20 1.09 10.09 -5.08
N ALA A 21 -0.08 10.31 -5.69
CA ALA A 21 -1.07 11.28 -5.21
C ALA A 21 -2.20 10.66 -4.38
N GLY A 22 -2.43 9.35 -4.50
CA GLY A 22 -3.52 8.62 -3.84
C GLY A 22 -3.01 7.61 -2.82
N ILE A 23 -2.62 6.42 -3.31
CA ILE A 23 -2.29 5.26 -2.46
C ILE A 23 -1.25 5.61 -1.39
N GLY A 24 -0.10 6.17 -1.79
CA GLY A 24 1.00 6.47 -0.87
C GLY A 24 0.58 7.45 0.24
N PRO A 25 0.14 8.68 -0.10
CA PRO A 25 -0.25 9.66 0.91
C PRO A 25 -1.40 9.20 1.81
N MET A 26 -2.45 8.59 1.26
CA MET A 26 -3.62 8.19 2.05
C MET A 26 -3.32 7.03 2.99
N MET A 27 -2.55 6.02 2.55
CA MET A 27 -2.09 4.95 3.44
C MET A 27 -1.13 5.47 4.50
N GLY A 28 -0.28 6.45 4.17
CA GLY A 28 0.57 7.12 5.15
C GLY A 28 -0.24 7.78 6.27
N GLN A 29 -1.29 8.52 5.92
CA GLN A 29 -2.21 9.12 6.91
C GLN A 29 -2.96 8.05 7.70
N SER A 30 -3.41 6.96 7.06
CA SER A 30 -4.02 5.81 7.73
C SER A 30 -3.08 5.25 8.80
N ASN A 31 -1.82 5.00 8.49
CA ASN A 31 -0.82 4.51 9.44
C ASN A 31 -0.65 5.48 10.62
N VAL A 32 -0.56 6.78 10.35
CA VAL A 32 -0.42 7.80 11.40
C VAL A 32 -1.60 7.76 12.35
N PHE A 33 -2.83 7.99 11.89
CA PHE A 33 -3.98 8.12 12.79
C PHE A 33 -4.44 6.78 13.37
N TYR A 34 -4.28 5.68 12.65
CA TYR A 34 -4.68 4.36 13.13
C TYR A 34 -3.67 3.77 14.10
N ARG A 35 -2.36 3.96 13.87
CA ARG A 35 -1.32 3.19 14.56
C ARG A 35 -0.40 4.04 15.45
N TYR A 36 0.00 5.22 14.99
CA TYR A 36 1.10 5.97 15.59
C TYR A 36 0.67 7.17 16.43
N PHE A 37 -0.46 7.79 16.10
CA PHE A 37 -0.96 8.95 16.82
C PHE A 37 -1.30 8.55 18.27
N PRO A 38 -0.90 9.34 19.29
CA PRO A 38 -1.09 8.95 20.70
C PRO A 38 -2.55 8.73 21.07
N GLU A 39 -3.43 9.56 20.53
CA GLU A 39 -4.87 9.52 20.77
C GLU A 39 -5.61 8.89 19.58
N LYS A 40 -6.67 8.12 19.85
CA LYS A 40 -7.56 7.67 18.78
C LYS A 40 -8.55 8.76 18.44
N ILE A 41 -8.55 9.18 17.18
CA ILE A 41 -9.48 10.15 16.63
C ILE A 41 -10.38 9.41 15.63
N PRO A 42 -11.55 8.88 16.05
CA PRO A 42 -12.37 8.01 15.20
C PRO A 42 -12.69 8.63 13.84
N ALA A 43 -13.07 9.92 13.82
CA ALA A 43 -13.39 10.61 12.58
C ALA A 43 -12.21 10.69 11.59
N ALA A 44 -10.97 10.82 12.08
CA ALA A 44 -9.78 10.83 11.22
C ALA A 44 -9.45 9.42 10.71
N ILE A 45 -9.52 8.42 11.60
CA ILE A 45 -9.32 7.01 11.27
C ILE A 45 -10.32 6.58 10.20
N ASP A 46 -11.61 6.82 10.42
CA ASP A 46 -12.67 6.47 9.49
C ASP A 46 -12.48 7.16 8.13
N ARG A 47 -12.10 8.44 8.13
CA ARG A 47 -11.81 9.17 6.90
C ARG A 47 -10.74 8.49 6.06
N TYR A 48 -9.59 8.16 6.65
CA TYR A 48 -8.48 7.57 5.90
C TYR A 48 -8.70 6.10 5.57
N HIS A 49 -9.35 5.33 6.45
CA HIS A 49 -9.77 3.96 6.14
C HIS A 49 -10.73 3.93 4.93
N ASN A 50 -11.72 4.83 4.90
CA ASN A 50 -12.67 4.91 3.80
C ASN A 50 -12.00 5.35 2.49
N GLU A 51 -11.06 6.30 2.55
CA GLU A 51 -10.34 6.72 1.34
C GLU A 51 -9.39 5.64 0.82
N CYS A 52 -8.66 4.95 1.71
CA CYS A 52 -7.86 3.77 1.33
C CYS A 52 -8.75 2.69 0.70
N ARG A 53 -9.92 2.41 1.28
CA ARG A 53 -10.89 1.48 0.71
C ARG A 53 -11.32 1.89 -0.70
N ARG A 54 -11.69 3.16 -0.90
CA ARG A 54 -12.08 3.68 -2.22
C ARG A 54 -10.95 3.53 -3.25
N LEU A 55 -9.71 3.81 -2.86
CA LEU A 55 -8.54 3.65 -3.72
C LEU A 55 -8.29 2.17 -4.07
N TYR A 56 -8.50 1.25 -3.12
CA TYR A 56 -8.41 -0.19 -3.36
C TYR A 56 -9.51 -0.68 -4.32
N GLU A 57 -10.72 -0.14 -4.23
CA GLU A 57 -11.80 -0.43 -5.18
C GLU A 57 -11.46 0.05 -6.60
N VAL A 58 -10.73 1.16 -6.74
CA VAL A 58 -10.22 1.62 -8.05
C VAL A 58 -9.20 0.62 -8.61
N LEU A 59 -8.28 0.13 -7.79
CA LEU A 59 -7.31 -0.89 -8.21
C LEU A 59 -7.99 -2.21 -8.56
N ASP A 60 -8.92 -2.67 -7.71
CA ASP A 60 -9.67 -3.91 -7.94
C ASP A 60 -10.40 -3.90 -9.28
N ARG A 61 -11.12 -2.80 -9.57
CA ARG A 61 -11.81 -2.62 -10.85
C ARG A 61 -10.84 -2.55 -12.02
N GLN A 62 -9.68 -1.91 -11.86
CA GLN A 62 -8.66 -1.89 -12.92
C GLN A 62 -8.16 -3.30 -13.24
N LEU A 63 -8.06 -4.15 -12.23
CA LEU A 63 -7.55 -5.51 -12.32
C LEU A 63 -8.61 -6.52 -12.79
N GLU A 64 -9.86 -6.10 -13.01
CA GLU A 64 -10.90 -6.96 -13.55
C GLU A 64 -10.48 -7.51 -14.93
N GLY A 65 -10.32 -8.83 -15.01
CA GLY A 65 -9.86 -9.51 -16.22
C GLY A 65 -8.41 -9.24 -16.61
N ARG A 66 -7.59 -8.63 -15.74
CA ARG A 66 -6.18 -8.32 -15.99
C ARG A 66 -5.26 -8.93 -14.94
N GLU A 67 -4.07 -9.32 -15.36
CA GLU A 67 -3.06 -9.81 -14.40
C GLU A 67 -2.28 -8.68 -13.72
N TYR A 68 -2.16 -7.53 -14.40
CA TYR A 68 -1.37 -6.36 -14.00
C TYR A 68 -2.11 -5.06 -14.35
N LEU A 69 -1.70 -3.94 -13.75
CA LEU A 69 -2.37 -2.65 -13.93
C LEU A 69 -2.32 -2.13 -15.38
N CYS A 70 -1.27 -2.46 -16.13
CA CYS A 70 -1.04 -1.98 -17.50
C CYS A 70 -0.75 -3.12 -18.50
N ASP A 71 -1.59 -4.17 -18.48
CA ASP A 71 -1.49 -5.40 -19.30
C ASP A 71 -0.28 -6.28 -18.96
N GLU A 72 0.93 -5.74 -19.09
CA GLU A 72 2.17 -6.38 -18.67
C GLU A 72 2.65 -5.84 -17.32
N TYR A 73 3.44 -6.66 -16.61
CA TYR A 73 4.05 -6.26 -15.34
C TYR A 73 4.94 -5.03 -15.53
N SER A 74 4.68 -4.00 -14.75
CA SER A 74 5.28 -2.68 -14.93
C SER A 74 5.71 -2.01 -13.61
N LEU A 75 6.32 -0.83 -13.74
CA LEU A 75 6.63 0.03 -12.60
C LEU A 75 5.38 0.43 -11.81
N ALA A 76 4.22 0.56 -12.48
CA ALA A 76 2.97 0.87 -11.80
C ALA A 76 2.61 -0.21 -10.77
N ASP A 77 2.78 -1.49 -11.13
CA ASP A 77 2.50 -2.60 -10.22
C ASP A 77 3.45 -2.58 -9.01
N ILE A 78 4.75 -2.35 -9.25
CA ILE A 78 5.76 -2.27 -8.17
C ILE A 78 5.42 -1.15 -7.20
N ALA A 79 5.15 0.06 -7.72
CA ALA A 79 4.89 1.24 -6.92
C ALA A 79 3.63 1.08 -6.06
N ASN A 80 2.54 0.56 -6.64
CA ASN A 80 1.30 0.38 -5.89
C ASN A 80 1.41 -0.79 -4.90
N TRP A 81 1.99 -1.92 -5.31
CA TRP A 81 2.03 -3.13 -4.50
C TRP A 81 2.85 -2.98 -3.23
N CYS A 82 3.96 -2.24 -3.27
CA CYS A 82 4.80 -2.05 -2.09
C CYS A 82 4.05 -1.41 -0.91
N TRP A 83 3.02 -0.61 -1.19
CA TRP A 83 2.11 -0.06 -0.21
C TRP A 83 0.95 -1.01 0.11
N VAL A 84 0.23 -1.47 -0.92
CA VAL A 84 -1.02 -2.22 -0.72
C VAL A 84 -0.80 -3.55 0.00
N ARG A 85 0.35 -4.22 -0.20
CA ARG A 85 0.64 -5.51 0.47
C ARG A 85 0.67 -5.42 2.00
N ILE A 86 0.90 -4.22 2.55
CA ILE A 86 0.91 -3.97 4.00
C ILE A 86 -0.35 -3.24 4.49
N HIS A 87 -1.47 -3.31 3.75
CA HIS A 87 -2.73 -2.65 4.09
C HIS A 87 -3.19 -2.92 5.53
N PHE A 88 -2.93 -4.12 6.05
CA PHE A 88 -3.30 -4.54 7.40
C PHE A 88 -2.65 -3.68 8.50
N TRP A 89 -1.46 -3.14 8.24
CA TRP A 89 -0.72 -2.33 9.21
C TRP A 89 -1.43 -1.01 9.51
N GLY A 90 -2.01 -0.40 8.48
CA GLY A 90 -2.81 0.81 8.57
C GLY A 90 -4.29 0.54 8.84
N GLY A 91 -4.70 -0.70 9.11
CA GLY A 91 -6.08 -1.07 9.43
C GLY A 91 -7.05 -1.06 8.25
N SER A 92 -6.57 -0.81 7.03
CA SER A 92 -7.42 -0.71 5.84
C SER A 92 -7.89 -2.08 5.35
N ARG A 93 -9.18 -2.18 4.98
CA ARG A 93 -9.83 -3.45 4.63
C ARG A 93 -9.83 -3.71 3.13
N VAL A 94 -9.51 -4.95 2.76
CA VAL A 94 -9.51 -5.43 1.37
C VAL A 94 -10.57 -6.51 1.10
N ASP A 95 -11.40 -6.84 2.09
CA ASP A 95 -12.42 -7.89 1.95
C ASP A 95 -13.36 -7.61 0.76
N GLY A 96 -13.65 -8.66 -0.01
CA GLY A 96 -14.50 -8.58 -1.21
C GLY A 96 -13.86 -7.88 -2.42
N LEU A 97 -12.55 -7.60 -2.38
CA LEU A 97 -11.79 -7.09 -3.53
C LEU A 97 -10.95 -8.24 -4.13
N ASP A 98 -11.63 -9.17 -4.78
CA ASP A 98 -11.05 -10.45 -5.21
C ASP A 98 -9.94 -10.27 -6.25
N ASN A 99 -10.07 -9.30 -7.16
CA ASN A 99 -9.05 -9.02 -8.18
C ASN A 99 -7.80 -8.42 -7.52
N LEU A 100 -7.98 -7.51 -6.56
CA LEU A 100 -6.90 -6.93 -5.79
C LEU A 100 -6.17 -7.97 -4.96
N ILE A 101 -6.90 -8.86 -4.27
CA ILE A 101 -6.33 -9.94 -3.47
C ILE A 101 -5.53 -10.89 -4.36
N ALA A 102 -6.07 -11.30 -5.51
CA ALA A 102 -5.39 -12.16 -6.46
C ALA A 102 -4.12 -11.51 -7.02
N TRP A 103 -4.17 -10.22 -7.36
CA TRP A 103 -3.00 -9.45 -7.80
C TRP A 103 -1.93 -9.35 -6.70
N MET A 104 -2.32 -9.03 -5.46
CA MET A 104 -1.38 -8.99 -4.33
C MET A 104 -0.66 -10.32 -4.14
N ALA A 105 -1.40 -11.44 -4.15
CA ALA A 105 -0.84 -12.78 -4.00
C ALA A 105 0.09 -13.14 -5.17
N ARG A 106 -0.28 -12.79 -6.39
CA ARG A 106 0.55 -12.99 -7.59
C ARG A 106 1.89 -12.27 -7.47
N LEU A 107 1.89 -11.03 -7.00
CA LEU A 107 3.12 -10.26 -6.82
C LEU A 107 3.96 -10.75 -5.63
N GLU A 108 3.33 -11.13 -4.51
CA GLU A 108 4.00 -11.73 -3.36
C GLU A 108 4.71 -13.04 -3.72
N ALA A 109 4.16 -13.82 -4.65
CA ALA A 109 4.79 -15.06 -5.14
C ALA A 109 6.01 -14.83 -6.03
N ARG A 110 6.28 -13.60 -6.51
CA ARG A 110 7.42 -13.32 -7.39
C ARG A 110 8.73 -13.36 -6.59
N PRO A 111 9.74 -14.15 -7.00
CA PRO A 111 11.02 -14.21 -6.29
C PRO A 111 11.72 -12.85 -6.14
N ALA A 112 11.55 -11.94 -7.10
CA ALA A 112 12.12 -10.60 -7.03
C ALA A 112 11.44 -9.73 -5.96
N CYS A 113 10.11 -9.85 -5.81
CA CYS A 113 9.34 -9.14 -4.80
C CYS A 113 9.70 -9.63 -3.38
N GLN A 114 9.80 -10.95 -3.20
CA GLN A 114 10.23 -11.57 -1.93
C GLN A 114 11.63 -11.12 -1.50
N ARG A 115 12.58 -11.05 -2.44
CA ARG A 115 13.91 -10.49 -2.15
C ARG A 115 13.85 -9.00 -1.84
N GLY A 116 13.04 -8.24 -2.57
CA GLY A 116 12.92 -6.79 -2.41
C GLY A 116 12.45 -6.38 -1.01
N ILE A 117 11.42 -7.05 -0.46
CA ILE A 117 10.89 -6.74 0.87
C ILE A 117 11.83 -7.13 2.02
N ALA A 118 12.89 -7.90 1.74
CA ALA A 118 13.90 -8.30 2.72
C ALA A 118 15.10 -7.33 2.77
N VAL A 119 15.09 -6.26 1.97
CA VAL A 119 16.18 -5.28 1.87
C VAL A 119 15.67 -3.91 2.35
N PRO A 120 16.43 -3.17 3.20
CA PRO A 120 17.75 -3.50 3.73
C PRO A 120 17.76 -4.63 4.77
N HIS A 121 16.63 -4.90 5.41
CA HIS A 121 16.40 -6.05 6.28
C HIS A 121 14.91 -6.41 6.25
N ALA A 122 14.59 -7.66 6.54
CA ALA A 122 13.20 -8.10 6.64
C ALA A 122 12.48 -7.39 7.80
N VAL A 123 11.27 -6.91 7.53
CA VAL A 123 10.43 -6.23 8.52
C VAL A 123 9.74 -7.27 9.41
N ASP A 124 9.96 -7.17 10.72
CA ASP A 124 9.21 -7.94 11.73
C ASP A 124 8.07 -7.08 12.29
N PHE A 125 6.86 -7.31 11.75
CA PHE A 125 5.66 -6.58 12.17
C PHE A 125 5.24 -6.86 13.63
N LYS A 126 5.60 -8.02 14.20
CA LYS A 126 5.32 -8.31 15.61
C LYS A 126 6.23 -7.49 16.52
N LYS A 127 7.51 -7.40 16.16
CA LYS A 127 8.46 -6.55 16.88
C LYS A 127 8.05 -5.07 16.81
N LEU A 128 7.62 -4.60 15.64
CA LEU A 128 7.10 -3.23 15.48
C LEU A 128 5.85 -2.97 16.31
N GLU A 129 4.93 -3.95 16.39
CA GLU A 129 3.74 -3.84 17.24
C GLU A 129 4.11 -3.73 18.72
N ALA A 130 5.03 -4.57 19.20
CA ALA A 130 5.52 -4.51 20.58
C ALA A 130 6.22 -3.18 20.91
N ASP A 131 6.99 -2.60 19.98
CA ASP A 131 7.63 -1.29 20.19
C ASP A 131 6.61 -0.17 20.42
N LEU A 132 5.47 -0.19 19.70
CA LEU A 132 4.43 0.83 19.81
C LEU A 132 3.71 0.84 21.16
N GLU A 133 3.80 -0.24 21.94
CA GLU A 133 3.23 -0.33 23.28
C GLU A 133 4.13 0.28 24.36
N THR A 134 5.38 0.63 24.01
CA THR A 134 6.34 1.24 24.93
C THR A 134 6.18 2.76 25.03
N GLU A 135 6.47 3.33 26.21
CA GLU A 135 6.45 4.79 26.43
C GLU A 135 7.54 5.51 25.62
N GLU A 136 8.64 4.82 25.29
CA GLU A 136 9.77 5.34 24.49
C GLU A 136 9.70 4.93 23.02
N SER A 137 8.52 4.59 22.49
CA SER A 137 8.40 4.12 21.10
C SER A 137 9.02 5.11 20.11
N SER A 138 10.06 4.65 19.43
CA SER A 138 10.77 5.38 18.37
C SER A 138 9.87 5.78 17.20
N VAL A 139 8.76 5.06 17.02
CA VAL A 139 7.79 5.31 15.94
C VAL A 139 6.77 6.38 16.34
N ARG A 140 6.33 6.39 17.61
CA ARG A 140 5.45 7.46 18.12
C ARG A 140 6.18 8.80 18.18
N SER A 141 7.46 8.79 18.56
CA SER A 141 8.27 10.03 18.61
C SER A 141 8.35 10.74 17.25
N LEU A 142 8.31 10.01 16.13
CA LEU A 142 8.32 10.61 14.78
C LEU A 142 7.08 11.47 14.47
N VAL A 143 5.97 11.26 15.18
CA VAL A 143 4.68 11.93 14.94
C VAL A 143 4.42 13.05 15.96
N THR A 144 5.06 12.98 17.13
CA THR A 144 4.85 13.92 18.24
C THR A 144 5.92 15.00 18.39
N THR A 145 6.96 15.00 17.54
CA THR A 145 8.03 16.02 17.54
C THR A 145 7.73 17.12 16.52
#